data_AF-A0A0D0CFL7-F1
#
_entry.id   AF-A0A0D0CFL7-F1
#
_cell.length_a   1.000
_cell.length_b   1.000
_cell.length_c   1.000
_cell.angle_alpha   90.00
_cell.angle_beta   90.00
_cell.angle_gamma   90.00
#
_symmetry.space_group_name_H-M   'P 1'
#
loop_
_entity.id
_entity.type
_entity.pdbx_description
1 polymer ?
#
loop_
_entity_poly.entity_id
_entity_poly.type
_entity_poly.pdbx_seq_one_letter_code
_entity_poly.pdbx_strand_id
1 'polypeptide(L)'
;ELYDLEAQITADMQANLHDEPVPVPDYSNPFSVPKEVIFREAVGEAQQVGLLPDSPIFPATPWDLYVYDTHEDINVGFQKTKTLSIHLPPDVWMAWALTWAQGLTVMEHMLLAMFP
;
A
#
# COMPACT_ATOMS: atom_id res chain seq x y z
N GLU A 1 -15.66 25.57 18.76
CA GLU A 1 -14.22 25.29 18.81
C GLU A 1 -13.69 24.93 17.41
N LEU A 2 -13.93 25.79 16.41
CA LEU A 2 -13.48 25.56 15.03
C LEU A 2 -12.01 25.98 14.82
N TYR A 3 -11.55 26.98 15.58
CA TYR A 3 -10.18 27.48 15.55
C TYR A 3 -9.14 26.43 15.97
N ASP A 4 -9.51 25.52 16.85
CA ASP A 4 -8.59 24.51 17.40
C ASP A 4 -8.34 23.39 16.37
N LEU A 5 -9.37 23.03 15.59
CA LEU A 5 -9.26 22.03 14.53
C LEU A 5 -8.42 22.53 13.35
N GLU A 6 -8.59 23.78 12.93
CA GLU A 6 -7.78 24.38 11.86
C GLU A 6 -6.30 24.46 12.24
N ALA A 7 -6.02 24.81 13.50
CA ALA A 7 -4.65 24.84 14.03
C ALA A 7 -4.03 23.43 14.07
N GLN A 8 -4.80 22.43 14.50
CA GLN A 8 -4.36 21.03 14.54
C GLN A 8 -4.06 20.49 13.14
N ILE A 9 -4.96 20.71 12.17
CA ILE A 9 -4.77 20.30 10.78
C ILE A 9 -3.52 20.96 10.19
N THR A 10 -3.32 22.26 10.45
CA THR A 10 -2.14 22.99 9.95
C THR A 10 -0.84 22.43 10.54
N ALA A 11 -0.82 22.13 11.85
CA ALA A 11 0.33 21.54 12.51
C ALA A 11 0.65 20.14 11.97
N ASP A 12 -0.37 19.30 11.76
CA ASP A 12 -0.21 17.95 11.21
C ASP A 12 0.26 17.99 9.75
N MET A 13 -0.23 18.97 8.96
CA MET A 13 0.23 19.18 7.59
C MET A 13 1.68 19.66 7.53
N GLN A 14 2.08 20.60 8.39
CA GLN A 14 3.45 21.11 8.41
C GLN A 14 4.48 20.03 8.75
N ALA A 15 4.15 19.05 9.59
CA ALA A 15 5.03 17.92 9.87
C ALA A 15 5.30 17.02 8.64
N ASN A 16 4.37 17.01 7.68
CA ASN A 16 4.43 16.17 6.47
C ASN A 16 4.80 16.96 5.21
N LEU A 17 4.95 18.29 5.30
CA LEU A 17 5.46 19.14 4.24
C LEU A 17 6.98 19.08 4.25
N HIS A 18 7.53 18.25 3.38
CA HIS A 18 8.97 18.23 3.12
C HIS A 18 9.33 19.39 2.18
N ASP A 19 10.00 20.43 2.71
CA ASP A 19 10.48 21.58 1.93
C ASP A 19 11.58 21.18 0.92
N GLU A 20 12.28 20.08 1.19
CA GLU A 20 13.22 19.47 0.25
C GLU A 20 12.56 18.28 -0.46
N PRO A 21 12.80 18.11 -1.78
CA PRO A 21 12.33 16.94 -2.49
C PRO A 21 12.80 15.67 -1.77
N VAL A 22 11.85 14.83 -1.36
CA VAL A 22 12.19 13.50 -0.86
C VAL A 22 12.86 12.76 -2.01
N PRO A 23 14.11 12.29 -1.86
CA PRO A 23 14.76 11.52 -2.90
C PRO A 23 13.92 10.28 -3.17
N VAL A 24 13.27 10.26 -4.33
CA VAL A 24 12.57 9.07 -4.80
C VAL A 24 13.63 7.98 -4.94
N PRO A 25 13.40 6.78 -4.39
CA PRO A 25 14.28 5.65 -4.64
C PRO A 25 14.52 5.57 -6.15
N ASP A 26 15.79 5.45 -6.53
CA ASP A 26 16.11 5.10 -7.91
C ASP A 26 15.39 3.78 -8.24
N TYR A 27 15.13 3.50 -9.51
CA TYR A 27 14.53 2.23 -9.96
C TYR A 27 15.44 1.00 -9.67
N SER A 28 16.29 1.09 -8.65
CA SER A 28 17.17 0.05 -8.17
C SER A 28 16.36 -1.01 -7.44
N ASN A 29 16.66 -2.26 -7.78
CA ASN A 29 16.16 -3.40 -7.02
C ASN A 29 16.93 -3.45 -5.68
N PRO A 30 16.25 -3.47 -4.52
CA PRO A 30 16.92 -3.57 -3.23
C PRO A 30 17.65 -4.91 -3.03
N PHE A 31 17.42 -5.89 -3.90
CA PHE A 31 18.04 -7.20 -3.86
C PHE A 31 19.17 -7.35 -4.89
N SER A 32 20.24 -8.03 -4.49
CA SER A 32 21.17 -8.62 -5.45
C SER A 32 20.48 -9.75 -6.24
N VAL A 33 20.98 -10.07 -7.44
CA VAL A 33 20.37 -11.11 -8.31
C VAL A 33 20.06 -12.42 -7.57
N PRO A 34 20.96 -12.99 -6.73
CA PRO A 34 20.62 -14.21 -5.97
C PRO A 34 19.49 -14.01 -4.95
N LYS A 35 19.43 -12.84 -4.29
CA LYS A 35 18.38 -12.53 -3.32
C LYS A 35 17.04 -12.26 -4.01
N GLU A 36 17.06 -11.69 -5.21
CA GLU A 36 15.85 -11.49 -6.01
C GLU A 36 15.20 -12.83 -6.38
N VAL A 37 16.00 -13.84 -6.73
CA VAL A 37 15.48 -15.20 -7.00
C VAL A 37 14.77 -15.75 -5.76
N ILE A 38 15.42 -15.70 -4.60
CA ILE A 38 14.85 -16.16 -3.32
C ILE A 38 13.55 -15.40 -3.00
N PHE A 39 13.54 -14.08 -3.20
CA PHE A 39 12.34 -13.26 -2.99
C PHE A 39 11.18 -13.72 -3.88
N ARG A 40 11.43 -13.90 -5.18
CA ARG A 40 10.39 -14.33 -6.14
C ARG A 40 9.86 -15.73 -5.83
N GLU A 41 10.74 -16.64 -5.42
CA GLU A 41 10.35 -18.01 -5.01
C GLU A 41 9.47 -17.97 -3.75
N ALA A 42 9.91 -17.25 -2.71
CA ALA A 42 9.15 -17.14 -1.46
C ALA A 42 7.79 -16.46 -1.64
N VAL A 43 7.70 -15.43 -2.49
CA VAL A 43 6.40 -14.81 -2.86
C VAL A 43 5.53 -15.81 -3.63
N GLY A 44 6.10 -16.58 -4.55
CA GLY A 44 5.38 -17.62 -5.28
C GLY A 44 4.81 -18.70 -4.37
N GLU A 45 5.57 -19.13 -3.37
CA GLU A 45 5.10 -20.08 -2.34
C GLU A 45 3.96 -19.48 -1.49
N ALA A 46 4.12 -18.23 -1.02
CA ALA A 46 3.09 -17.54 -0.25
C ALA A 46 1.77 -17.40 -1.04
N GLN A 47 1.86 -17.10 -2.34
CA GLN A 47 0.71 -17.03 -3.24
C GLN A 47 0.00 -18.39 -3.38
N GLN A 48 0.73 -19.49 -3.50
CA GLN A 48 0.14 -20.83 -3.64
C GLN A 48 -0.62 -21.27 -2.39
N VAL A 49 -0.15 -20.88 -1.21
CA VAL A 49 -0.78 -21.23 0.07
C VAL A 49 -1.93 -20.26 0.41
N GLY A 50 -2.04 -19.13 -0.30
CA GLY A 50 -3.05 -18.10 -0.03
C GLY A 50 -2.88 -17.48 1.36
N LEU A 51 -1.66 -17.50 1.89
CA LEU A 51 -1.38 -17.06 3.26
C LEU A 51 -1.55 -15.54 3.33
N LEU A 52 -2.46 -15.05 4.19
CA LEU A 52 -2.44 -13.66 4.62
C LEU A 52 -1.32 -13.54 5.65
N PRO A 53 -0.24 -12.81 5.36
CA PRO A 53 0.82 -12.64 6.33
C PRO A 53 0.30 -11.72 7.45
N ASP A 54 0.47 -12.11 8.70
CA ASP A 54 0.31 -11.20 9.83
C ASP A 54 1.58 -10.35 9.90
N SER A 55 1.52 -9.13 9.40
CA SER A 55 2.65 -8.19 9.43
C SER A 55 2.22 -6.83 9.98
N PRO A 56 3.16 -6.00 10.49
CA PRO A 56 2.84 -4.65 10.95
C PRO A 56 2.21 -3.78 9.85
N ILE A 57 2.54 -4.06 8.58
CA ILE A 57 2.03 -3.35 7.39
C ILE A 57 0.68 -3.92 6.95
N PHE A 58 0.46 -5.21 7.19
CA PHE A 58 -0.75 -5.95 6.84
C PHE A 58 -1.20 -6.80 8.04
N PRO A 59 -1.79 -6.18 9.09
CA PRO A 59 -2.20 -6.92 10.26
C PRO A 59 -3.28 -7.93 9.87
N ALA A 60 -3.26 -9.13 10.46
CA ALA A 60 -4.24 -10.21 10.19
C ALA A 60 -5.68 -9.88 10.65
N THR A 61 -5.97 -8.60 10.91
CA THR A 61 -7.32 -8.14 11.21
C THR A 61 -8.22 -8.47 10.02
N PRO A 62 -9.41 -9.04 10.24
CA PRO A 62 -10.31 -9.36 9.13
C PRO A 62 -10.61 -8.09 8.35
N TRP A 63 -10.23 -8.09 7.07
CA TRP A 63 -10.61 -7.06 6.12
C TRP A 63 -12.12 -7.13 6.01
N ASP A 64 -12.79 -6.23 6.71
CA ASP A 64 -14.23 -6.13 6.62
C ASP A 64 -14.56 -5.60 5.22
N LEU A 65 -14.92 -6.52 4.32
CA LEU A 65 -15.29 -6.21 2.94
C LEU A 65 -16.50 -5.26 2.86
N TYR A 66 -17.23 -5.07 3.96
CA TYR A 66 -18.30 -4.07 4.05
C TYR A 66 -17.80 -2.65 4.29
N VAL A 67 -16.51 -2.46 4.59
CA VAL A 67 -15.88 -1.14 4.82
C VAL A 67 -15.24 -0.58 3.54
N TYR A 68 -14.87 -1.43 2.59
CA TYR A 68 -14.25 -1.00 1.34
C TYR A 68 -15.31 -0.67 0.29
N ASP A 69 -15.21 0.53 -0.27
CA ASP A 69 -16.09 0.95 -1.36
C ASP A 69 -15.91 0.03 -2.58
N THR A 70 -17.05 -0.40 -3.13
CA THR A 70 -17.10 -1.26 -4.32
C THR A 70 -17.06 -0.46 -5.61
N HIS A 71 -16.91 0.85 -5.52
CA HIS A 71 -16.80 1.78 -6.63
C HIS A 71 -16.06 3.04 -6.21
N GLU A 72 -15.36 3.66 -7.16
CA GLU A 72 -14.71 4.95 -7.00
C GLU A 72 -15.23 5.92 -8.06
N ASP A 73 -15.66 7.09 -7.61
CA ASP A 73 -16.20 8.14 -8.47
C ASP A 73 -15.12 9.16 -8.83
N ILE A 74 -14.65 9.12 -10.07
CA ILE A 74 -13.61 10.03 -10.57
C ILE A 74 -14.28 11.18 -11.34
N ASN A 75 -14.09 12.40 -10.84
CA ASN A 75 -14.54 13.58 -11.56
C ASN A 75 -13.64 13.85 -12.77
N VAL A 76 -14.22 13.83 -13.97
CA VAL A 76 -13.51 13.96 -15.24
C VAL A 76 -13.84 15.27 -15.98
N GLY A 77 -12.90 15.71 -16.80
CA GLY A 77 -12.97 16.95 -17.58
C GLY A 77 -12.48 18.18 -16.81
N PHE A 78 -12.15 19.24 -17.55
CA PHE A 78 -11.55 20.46 -17.00
C PHE A 78 -12.41 21.11 -15.89
N GLN A 79 -13.74 21.06 -16.04
CA GLN A 79 -14.68 21.63 -15.07
C GLN A 79 -15.16 20.62 -14.02
N LYS A 80 -14.72 19.35 -14.05
CA LYS A 80 -15.12 18.29 -13.11
C LYS A 80 -16.64 18.08 -12.98
N THR A 81 -17.43 18.47 -14.00
CA THR A 81 -18.90 18.36 -13.99
C THR A 81 -19.42 16.99 -14.41
N LYS A 82 -18.54 16.11 -14.87
CA LYS A 82 -18.86 14.73 -15.24
C LYS A 82 -18.18 13.81 -14.25
N THR A 83 -18.90 12.79 -13.80
CA THR A 83 -18.38 11.75 -12.92
C THR A 83 -18.28 10.45 -13.70
N LEU A 84 -17.12 9.81 -13.63
CA LEU A 84 -16.88 8.46 -14.11
C LEU A 84 -16.86 7.55 -12.89
N SER A 85 -17.88 6.70 -12.75
CA SER A 85 -17.91 5.68 -11.70
C SER A 85 -17.16 4.44 -12.18
N ILE A 86 -16.12 4.05 -11.45
CA ILE A 86 -15.33 2.85 -11.70
C ILE A 86 -15.69 1.83 -10.64
N HIS A 87 -16.26 0.69 -11.05
CA HIS A 87 -16.51 -0.40 -10.13
C HIS A 87 -15.20 -1.10 -9.75
N LEU A 88 -15.02 -1.31 -8.45
CA LEU A 88 -13.89 -2.01 -7.83
C LEU A 88 -14.43 -3.26 -7.13
N PRO A 89 -14.82 -4.31 -7.88
CA PRO A 89 -15.29 -5.54 -7.27
C PRO A 89 -14.17 -6.19 -6.42
N PRO A 90 -14.48 -6.69 -5.21
CA PRO A 90 -13.53 -7.35 -4.33
C PRO A 90 -12.69 -8.42 -5.01
N ASP A 91 -13.31 -9.22 -5.90
CA ASP A 91 -12.65 -10.30 -6.61
C ASP A 91 -11.49 -9.83 -7.50
N VAL A 92 -11.47 -8.56 -7.91
CA VAL A 92 -10.41 -7.98 -8.73
C VAL A 92 -9.33 -7.35 -7.85
N TRP A 93 -9.69 -6.43 -6.96
CA TRP A 93 -8.70 -5.68 -6.21
C TRP A 93 -8.10 -6.49 -5.05
N MET A 94 -8.84 -7.41 -4.44
CA MET A 94 -8.38 -8.15 -3.26
C MET A 94 -7.25 -9.13 -3.62
N ALA A 95 -7.32 -9.77 -4.78
CA ALA A 95 -6.24 -10.65 -5.25
C ALA A 95 -4.93 -9.88 -5.47
N TRP A 96 -5.02 -8.65 -5.99
CA TRP A 96 -3.86 -7.77 -6.13
C TRP A 96 -3.36 -7.29 -4.78
N ALA A 97 -4.24 -6.80 -3.91
CA ALA A 97 -3.88 -6.35 -2.57
C ALA A 97 -3.17 -7.46 -1.77
N LEU A 98 -3.68 -8.70 -1.84
CA LEU A 98 -3.06 -9.86 -1.22
C LEU A 98 -1.66 -10.15 -1.79
N THR A 99 -1.51 -10.10 -3.11
CA THR A 99 -0.20 -10.29 -3.77
C THR A 99 0.81 -9.25 -3.30
N TRP A 100 0.38 -7.99 -3.20
CA TRP A 100 1.21 -6.90 -2.69
C TRP A 100 1.59 -7.10 -1.22
N ALA A 101 0.63 -7.48 -0.37
CA ALA A 101 0.86 -7.77 1.04
C ALA A 101 1.87 -8.90 1.25
N GLN A 102 1.74 -9.98 0.48
CA GLN A 102 2.68 -11.11 0.50
C GLN A 102 4.08 -10.67 0.08
N GLY A 103 4.19 -9.90 -1.02
CA GLY A 103 5.46 -9.33 -1.47
C GLY A 103 6.13 -8.45 -0.41
N LEU A 104 5.37 -7.51 0.15
CA LEU A 104 5.87 -6.61 1.20
C LEU A 104 6.31 -7.37 2.44
N THR A 105 5.55 -8.38 2.87
CA THR A 105 5.89 -9.14 4.06
C THR A 105 7.15 -9.98 3.85
N VAL A 106 7.32 -10.63 2.68
CA VAL A 106 8.57 -11.35 2.36
C VAL A 106 9.75 -10.38 2.31
N MET A 107 9.56 -9.22 1.69
CA MET A 107 10.59 -8.18 1.62
C MET A 107 10.98 -7.67 3.01
N GLU A 108 10.01 -7.39 3.89
CA GLU A 108 10.25 -7.01 5.27
C GLU A 108 11.08 -8.06 6.02
N HIS A 109 10.69 -9.33 5.96
CA HIS A 109 11.45 -10.40 6.61
C HIS A 109 12.89 -10.51 6.07
N MET A 110 13.07 -10.38 4.75
CA MET A 110 14.40 -10.44 4.14
C MET A 110 15.27 -9.22 4.48
N LEU A 111 14.67 -8.03 4.55
CA LEU A 111 15.35 -6.77 4.84
C LEU A 111 15.65 -6.61 6.34
N LEU A 112 14.71 -6.93 7.22
CA LEU A 112 14.91 -6.89 8.67
C LEU A 112 15.89 -7.96 9.14
N ALA A 113 15.88 -9.16 8.54
CA ALA A 113 16.90 -10.17 8.82
C ALA A 113 18.32 -9.76 8.39
N MET A 114 18.48 -8.68 7.61
CA MET A 114 19.81 -8.16 7.21
C MET A 114 20.41 -7.15 8.20
N PHE A 115 19.65 -6.64 9.17
CA PHE A 115 20.13 -5.69 10.16
C PHE A 115 19.97 -6.28 11.57
N PRO A 116 21.03 -6.90 12.13
CA PRO A 116 21.03 -7.38 13.52
C PRO A 116 21.05 -6.22 14.54
#